data_AF-A0A7Y5XWA7-F1
#
_entry.id   AF-A0A7Y5XWA7-F1
#
_cell.length_a   1.000
_cell.length_b   1.000
_cell.length_c   1.000
_cell.angle_alpha   90.00
_cell.angle_beta   90.00
_cell.angle_gamma   90.00
#
_symmetry.space_group_name_H-M   'P 1'
#
loop_
_entity.id
_entity.type
_entity.pdbx_description
1 polymer ?
#
loop_
_entity_poly.entity_id
_entity_poly.type
_entity_poly.pdbx_seq_one_letter_code
_entity_poly.pdbx_strand_id
1 'polypeptide(L)'
;MALSCPVCARRVETPFAEIRGVPVHVSALHRSASGARTAYRGDLELAFCESCGFIWNAAFDASLVAYDADYENSLDHSPAFIAY
;
A
#
# COMPACT_ATOMS: atom_id res chain seq x y z
N MET A 1 16.24 -11.56 -7.53
CA MET A 1 15.48 -12.83 -7.67
C MET A 1 14.34 -12.53 -8.61
N ALA A 2 14.09 -13.35 -9.64
CA ALA A 2 13.04 -13.04 -10.61
C ALA A 2 11.66 -13.21 -9.97
N LEU A 3 10.78 -12.23 -10.18
CA LEU A 3 9.42 -12.21 -9.69
C LEU A 3 8.47 -12.83 -10.74
N SER A 4 7.33 -13.33 -10.28
CA SER A 4 6.23 -13.74 -11.17
C SER A 4 5.10 -12.73 -11.06
N CYS A 5 4.62 -12.23 -12.20
CA CYS A 5 3.48 -11.32 -12.22
C CYS A 5 2.24 -12.05 -11.65
N PRO A 6 1.54 -11.48 -10.65
CA PRO A 6 0.39 -12.14 -10.03
C PRO A 6 -0.84 -12.22 -10.96
N VAL A 7 -0.84 -11.48 -12.08
CA VAL A 7 -1.96 -11.44 -13.03
C VAL A 7 -1.76 -12.40 -14.20
N CYS A 8 -0.59 -12.38 -14.85
CA CYS A 8 -0.35 -13.18 -16.07
C CYS A 8 0.78 -14.22 -15.94
N ALA A 9 1.35 -14.38 -14.74
CA ALA A 9 2.46 -15.31 -14.43
C ALA A 9 3.73 -15.12 -15.27
N ARG A 10 3.86 -14.01 -16.02
CA ARG A 10 5.09 -13.69 -16.73
C ARG A 10 6.17 -13.26 -15.76
N ARG A 11 7.39 -13.68 -16.07
CA ARG A 11 8.60 -13.31 -15.34
C ARG A 11 8.80 -11.80 -15.41
N VAL A 12 9.15 -11.22 -14.28
CA VAL A 12 9.60 -9.83 -14.15
C VAL A 12 10.94 -9.86 -13.42
N GLU A 13 11.96 -9.21 -13.98
CA GLU A 13 13.34 -9.36 -13.50
C GLU A 13 13.54 -8.75 -12.11
N THR A 14 13.19 -7.48 -11.95
CA THR A 14 13.38 -6.72 -10.71
C THR A 14 12.31 -5.63 -10.56
N PRO A 15 12.07 -5.15 -9.34
CA PRO A 15 11.34 -3.89 -9.12
C PRO A 15 12.00 -2.73 -9.88
N PHE A 16 11.19 -1.76 -10.31
CA PHE A 16 11.66 -0.53 -10.96
C PHE A 16 11.78 0.64 -9.97
N ALA A 17 11.17 0.54 -8.79
CA ALA A 17 11.27 1.53 -7.72
C ALA A 17 11.23 0.87 -6.35
N GLU A 18 12.01 1.41 -5.42
CA GLU A 18 12.07 0.95 -4.04
C GLU A 18 11.99 2.12 -3.06
N ILE A 19 11.15 1.99 -2.03
CA ILE A 19 11.05 2.92 -0.91
C ILE A 19 10.94 2.11 0.38
N ARG A 20 11.87 2.33 1.30
CA ARG A 20 11.98 1.54 2.54
C ARG A 20 11.29 2.22 3.71
N GLY A 21 10.71 1.43 4.61
CA GLY A 21 10.16 1.89 5.88
C GLY A 21 9.05 2.94 5.75
N VAL A 22 8.20 2.82 4.74
CA VAL A 22 7.02 3.70 4.54
C VAL A 22 5.91 3.33 5.52
N PRO A 23 5.15 4.30 6.07
CA PRO A 23 3.95 3.98 6.85
C PRO A 23 3.00 3.10 6.03
N VAL A 24 2.55 1.99 6.62
CA VAL A 24 1.67 1.03 5.93
C VAL A 24 0.29 1.63 5.66
N HIS A 25 -0.21 2.45 6.60
CA HIS A 25 -1.51 3.08 6.51
C HIS A 25 -1.36 4.59 6.23
N VAL A 26 -1.85 5.02 5.06
CA VAL A 26 -1.82 6.45 4.65
C VAL A 26 -2.89 7.30 5.34
N SER A 27 -3.93 6.66 5.88
CA SER A 27 -5.05 7.35 6.53
C SER A 27 -5.25 6.95 8.00
N ALA A 28 -4.21 6.42 8.66
CA ALA A 28 -4.30 6.15 10.10
C ALA A 28 -4.25 7.46 10.90
N LEU A 29 -5.25 7.70 11.74
CA LEU A 29 -5.32 8.86 12.61
C LEU A 29 -4.57 8.62 13.93
N HIS A 30 -3.37 9.18 14.04
CA HIS A 30 -2.59 9.08 15.27
C HIS A 30 -2.97 10.20 16.25
N ARG A 31 -3.49 9.82 17.44
CA ARG A 31 -3.88 10.75 18.52
C ARG A 31 -2.71 11.42 19.25
N SER A 32 -1.48 10.96 18.99
CA SER A 32 -0.28 11.49 19.63
C SER A 32 0.91 11.45 18.68
N ALA A 33 1.85 12.37 18.89
CA ALA A 33 3.08 12.42 18.13
C ALA A 33 3.95 11.16 18.35
N SER A 34 3.90 10.55 19.54
CA SER A 34 4.56 9.27 19.79
C SER A 34 3.95 8.14 18.97
N GLY A 35 2.62 8.04 18.92
CA GLY A 35 1.90 7.06 18.11
C GLY A 35 2.23 7.19 16.62
N ALA A 36 2.30 8.42 16.11
CA ALA A 36 2.69 8.67 14.72
C ALA A 36 4.14 8.24 14.41
N ARG A 37 5.06 8.43 15.36
CA ARG A 37 6.46 8.00 15.20
C ARG A 37 6.62 6.48 15.21
N THR A 38 5.74 5.77 15.92
CA THR A 38 5.75 4.30 16.03
C THR A 38 4.77 3.63 15.08
N ALA A 39 4.27 4.33 14.05
CA ALA A 39 3.38 3.74 13.05
C ALA A 39 4.03 2.51 12.40
N TYR A 40 3.22 1.50 12.09
CA TYR A 40 3.66 0.33 11.34
C TYR A 40 4.25 0.76 10.00
N ARG A 41 5.40 0.19 9.68
CA ARG A 41 6.14 0.48 8.45
C ARG A 41 6.41 -0.80 7.69
N GLY A 42 6.36 -0.70 6.37
CA GLY A 42 6.72 -1.75 5.44
C GLY A 42 7.59 -1.20 4.33
N ASP A 43 8.11 -2.11 3.50
CA ASP A 43 8.83 -1.74 2.31
C ASP A 43 7.89 -1.73 1.09
N LEU A 44 8.19 -0.82 0.17
CA LEU A 44 7.50 -0.71 -1.12
C LEU A 44 8.50 -1.03 -2.22
N GLU A 45 8.31 -2.15 -2.91
CA GLU A 45 9.08 -2.57 -4.08
C GLU A 45 8.14 -2.65 -5.28
N LEU A 46 8.06 -1.59 -6.09
CA LEU A 46 7.15 -1.55 -7.22
C LEU A 46 7.74 -2.30 -8.42
N ALA A 47 7.05 -3.35 -8.85
CA ALA A 47 7.38 -4.12 -10.04
C ALA A 47 6.38 -3.84 -11.16
N PHE A 48 6.85 -3.84 -12.41
CA PHE A 48 6.05 -3.59 -13.61
C PHE A 48 6.14 -4.79 -14.55
N CYS A 49 4.99 -5.33 -14.97
CA CYS A 49 4.94 -6.39 -15.96
C CYS A 49 4.78 -5.81 -17.36
N GLU A 50 5.85 -5.83 -18.16
CA GLU A 50 5.82 -5.37 -19.56
C GLU A 50 4.84 -6.19 -20.44
N SER A 51 4.50 -7.41 -20.04
CA SER A 51 3.58 -8.26 -20.82
C SER A 51 2.10 -7.90 -20.66
N CYS A 52 1.68 -7.36 -19.51
CA CYS A 52 0.26 -7.09 -19.25
C CYS A 52 -0.02 -5.69 -18.68
N GLY A 53 1.01 -4.91 -18.39
CA GLY A 53 0.90 -3.55 -17.86
C GLY A 53 0.67 -3.45 -16.35
N PHE A 54 0.56 -4.58 -15.63
CA PHE A 54 0.26 -4.56 -14.19
C PHE A 54 1.46 -4.06 -13.37
N ILE A 55 1.20 -3.14 -12.44
CA ILE A 55 2.15 -2.66 -11.43
C ILE A 55 1.70 -3.16 -10.06
N TRP A 56 2.63 -3.71 -9.27
CA TRP A 56 2.32 -4.19 -7.92
C TRP A 56 3.48 -3.96 -6.94
N ASN A 57 3.18 -4.00 -5.65
CA ASN A 57 4.20 -4.05 -4.60
C ASN A 57 4.67 -5.51 -4.40
N ALA A 58 5.89 -5.83 -4.85
CA ALA A 58 6.51 -7.14 -4.70
C ALA A 58 6.90 -7.46 -3.24
N ALA A 59 7.03 -6.43 -2.40
CA ALA A 59 7.27 -6.56 -0.96
C ALA A 59 5.98 -6.49 -0.13
N PHE A 60 4.81 -6.67 -0.74
CA PHE A 60 3.54 -6.65 -0.03
C PHE A 60 3.46 -7.76 1.01
N ASP A 61 3.21 -7.36 2.27
CA ASP A 61 2.95 -8.27 3.38
C ASP A 61 1.54 -7.99 3.92
N ALA A 62 0.63 -8.95 3.71
CA ALA A 62 -0.75 -8.85 4.17
C ALA A 62 -0.87 -8.77 5.69
N SER A 63 0.11 -9.28 6.45
CA SER A 63 0.10 -9.24 7.92
C SER A 63 0.32 -7.84 8.49
N LEU A 64 0.87 -6.93 7.69
CA LEU A 64 1.08 -5.54 8.08
C LEU A 64 -0.18 -4.68 7.90
N VAL A 65 -1.17 -5.15 7.13
CA VAL A 65 -2.38 -4.38 6.81
C VAL A 65 -3.45 -4.65 7.85
N ALA A 66 -3.73 -3.65 8.69
CA ALA A 66 -4.86 -3.63 9.60
C ALA A 66 -5.91 -2.62 9.15
N TYR A 67 -7.15 -3.08 8.95
CA TYR A 67 -8.32 -2.20 8.83
C TYR A 67 -9.01 -2.15 10.18
N ASP A 68 -8.53 -1.27 11.05
CA ASP A 68 -9.11 -1.03 12.37
C ASP A 68 -9.88 0.30 12.42
N ALA A 69 -10.42 0.61 13.60
CA ALA A 69 -11.24 1.80 13.81
C ALA A 69 -10.46 3.12 13.69
N ASP A 70 -9.12 3.09 13.69
CA ASP A 70 -8.28 4.28 13.54
C ASP A 70 -7.93 4.56 12.06
N TYR A 71 -8.33 3.67 11.13
CA TYR A 71 -8.22 3.91 9.69
C TYR A 71 -9.37 4.81 9.21
N GLU A 72 -9.02 6.04 8.84
CA GLU A 72 -10.00 7.04 8.41
C GLU A 72 -10.14 7.04 6.88
N ASN A 73 -11.31 6.65 6.40
CA ASN A 73 -11.67 6.71 4.99
C ASN A 73 -13.10 7.23 4.78
N SER A 74 -13.66 7.91 5.78
CA SER A 74 -14.97 8.55 5.70
C SER A 74 -14.99 9.58 4.58
N LEU A 75 -16.14 9.63 3.91
CA LEU A 75 -16.47 10.59 2.86
C LEU A 75 -17.60 11.52 3.30
N ASP A 76 -17.85 11.63 4.60
CA ASP A 76 -18.97 12.40 5.21
C ASP A 76 -18.96 13.88 4.85
N HIS A 77 -17.86 14.40 4.32
CA HIS A 77 -17.71 15.78 3.86
C HIS A 77 -17.73 15.94 2.33
N SER A 78 -17.91 14.85 1.58
CA SER A 78 -18.04 14.89 0.12
C SER A 78 -19.49 15.17 -0.28
N PRO A 79 -19.81 16.31 -0.92
CA PRO A 79 -21.17 16.62 -1.35
C PRO A 79 -21.76 15.55 -2.27
N ALA A 80 -20.92 14.90 -3.08
CA ALA A 80 -21.34 13.83 -3.97
C ALA A 80 -21.82 12.59 -3.18
N PHE A 81 -21.11 12.21 -2.11
CA PHE A 81 -21.50 11.05 -1.28
C PHE A 81 -22.66 11.37 -0.35
N ILE A 82 -22.75 12.60 0.17
CA ILE A 82 -23.89 13.06 0.99
C ILE A 82 -25.20 13.03 0.18
N ALA A 83 -25.13 13.20 -1.15
CA ALA A 83 -26.30 13.24 -2.02
C ALA A 83 -26.86 11.86 -2.43
N TYR A 84 -26.17 10.76 -2.13
CA TYR A 84 -26.63 9.38 -2.40
C TYR A 84 -27.44 8.83 -1.21
#